data_AF-A0A9D4Q5Y1-F1
#
_entry.id   AF-A0A9D4Q5Y1-F1
#
_cell.length_a   1.000
_cell.length_b   1.000
_cell.length_c   1.000
_cell.angle_alpha   90.00
_cell.angle_beta   90.00
_cell.angle_gamma   90.00
#
_symmetry.space_group_name_H-M   'P 1'
#
loop_
_entity.id
_entity.type
_entity.pdbx_description
1 polymer ?
#
loop_
_entity_poly.entity_id
_entity_poly.type
_entity_poly.pdbx_seq_one_letter_code
_entity_poly.pdbx_strand_id
1 'polypeptide(L)'
;MNPRAVGWLCVAIAVQALLYRYFTRRTVLLVGVLSARENFERRAAARETWLSGASRVKSFFVVGRDGCRVPPEDRVDPYICQRWEPNMTAINENLDFYATTAQARNCFPRKRPLYTGFSFQVHHPLSVSRLGVLGDILSGSTGVTVALIDAHTREILRKVVISAETATEEGGYYYRNVDRLVLGRYFEGVLSLSGEIVSETCSTPLAWNNGSNLVTFERLYVDHEDKNSVAWTPAAVSGVGIHLVVSDSLPSLLDHLDDAEMRQAVWDQLVDEEQRRLDTEARRYRDIALVPITDVYRNLPRKLLYFFDFLLQRSIEFDFLVKADDDSLVDLEGLRNSVPKQQQQNIWWSNFRENWPVIRYGKWGEHTYSAPIYPAFACGAAYVLSRDIVYWLARNKDYLHCYQGEDVSMGIWLAALSLQRIHEPRNWSCSYSCPDGVSRPYSRAQLSPTELKTVWATFKKHKKLC
;
A
#
# COMPACT_ATOMS: atom_id res chain seq x y z
N MET A 1 -1.21 31.88 -65.26
CA MET A 1 -0.54 31.19 -64.14
C MET A 1 -0.48 29.69 -64.46
N ASN A 2 0.67 29.04 -64.29
CA ASN A 2 0.83 27.62 -64.57
C ASN A 2 0.05 26.79 -63.51
N PRO A 3 -0.97 25.99 -63.87
CA PRO A 3 -1.80 25.25 -62.92
C PRO A 3 -0.99 24.24 -62.08
N ARG A 4 0.14 23.74 -62.61
CA ARG A 4 1.06 22.87 -61.83
C ARG A 4 1.75 23.64 -60.71
N ALA A 5 2.16 24.89 -60.94
CA ALA A 5 2.82 25.71 -59.91
C ALA A 5 1.86 26.08 -58.78
N VAL A 6 0.58 26.30 -59.09
CA VAL A 6 -0.47 26.53 -58.09
C VAL A 6 -0.70 25.27 -57.25
N GLY A 7 -0.74 24.08 -57.88
CA GLY A 7 -0.85 22.80 -57.17
C GLY A 7 0.29 22.55 -56.18
N TRP A 8 1.55 22.77 -56.59
CA TRP A 8 2.71 22.63 -55.71
C TRP A 8 2.69 23.62 -54.53
N LEU A 9 2.25 24.86 -54.76
CA LEU A 9 2.13 25.87 -53.71
C LEU A 9 1.03 25.50 -52.69
N CYS A 10 -0.12 25.02 -53.15
CA CYS A 10 -1.19 24.54 -52.26
C CYS A 10 -0.74 23.34 -51.41
N VAL A 11 0.00 22.38 -51.98
CA VAL A 11 0.56 21.25 -51.24
C VAL A 11 1.58 21.71 -50.22
N ALA A 12 2.49 22.62 -50.58
CA ALA A 12 3.48 23.15 -49.65
C ALA A 12 2.83 23.89 -48.47
N ILE A 13 1.82 24.72 -48.71
CA ILE A 13 1.05 25.40 -47.66
C ILE A 13 0.32 24.40 -46.77
N ALA A 14 -0.28 23.35 -47.35
CA ALA A 14 -0.96 22.30 -46.59
C ALA A 14 0.02 21.51 -45.71
N VAL A 15 1.18 21.12 -46.24
CA VAL A 15 2.25 20.44 -45.49
C VAL A 15 2.79 21.34 -44.39
N GLN A 16 3.05 22.62 -44.67
CA GLN A 16 3.53 23.57 -43.68
C GLN A 16 2.50 23.84 -42.59
N ALA A 17 1.21 23.92 -42.92
CA ALA A 17 0.12 24.03 -41.96
C ALA A 17 -0.05 22.75 -41.12
N LEU A 18 0.14 21.57 -41.71
CA LEU A 18 0.14 20.28 -41.02
C LEU A 18 1.33 20.15 -40.07
N LEU A 19 2.54 20.49 -40.53
CA LEU A 19 3.75 20.50 -39.70
C LEU A 19 3.62 21.54 -38.59
N TYR A 20 3.13 22.75 -38.89
CA TYR A 20 2.88 23.77 -37.88
C TYR A 20 1.88 23.27 -36.84
N ARG A 21 0.75 22.69 -37.24
CA ARG A 21 -0.23 22.08 -36.32
C ARG A 21 0.40 20.93 -35.52
N TYR A 22 1.18 20.06 -36.16
CA TYR A 22 1.86 18.95 -35.52
C TYR A 22 2.84 19.42 -34.45
N PHE A 23 3.73 20.37 -34.77
CA PHE A 23 4.73 20.87 -33.84
C PHE A 23 4.17 21.81 -32.76
N THR A 24 3.07 22.51 -33.01
CA THR A 24 2.46 23.44 -32.03
C THR A 24 1.39 22.82 -31.14
N ARG A 25 0.71 21.74 -31.58
CA ARG A 25 -0.38 21.09 -30.81
C ARG A 25 -0.02 19.74 -30.20
N ARG A 26 1.14 19.16 -30.50
CA ARG A 26 1.59 17.91 -29.89
C ARG A 26 1.84 18.09 -28.39
N THR A 27 1.10 17.35 -27.58
CA THR A 27 1.33 17.24 -26.13
C THR A 27 2.69 16.61 -25.89
N VAL A 28 3.56 17.30 -25.16
CA VAL A 28 4.86 16.74 -24.75
C VAL A 28 4.69 16.00 -23.43
N LEU A 29 4.08 16.68 -22.45
CA LEU A 29 3.81 16.12 -21.14
C LEU A 29 2.31 15.84 -20.99
N LEU A 30 1.98 14.60 -20.70
CA LEU A 30 0.70 14.23 -20.12
C LEU A 30 0.90 14.17 -18.60
N VAL A 31 -0.08 14.61 -17.81
CA VAL A 31 -0.04 14.53 -16.34
C VAL A 31 -1.18 13.62 -15.88
N GLY A 32 -0.86 12.59 -15.09
CA GLY A 32 -1.83 11.76 -14.39
C GLY A 32 -1.71 12.00 -12.88
N VAL A 33 -2.73 12.61 -12.28
CA VAL A 33 -2.76 12.88 -10.85
C VAL A 33 -3.63 11.83 -10.17
N LEU A 34 -3.03 10.95 -9.36
CA LEU A 34 -3.80 9.99 -8.56
C LEU A 34 -4.55 10.75 -7.46
N SER A 35 -5.87 10.55 -7.40
CA SER A 35 -6.74 11.21 -6.43
C SER A 35 -7.78 10.23 -5.91
N ALA A 36 -8.12 10.35 -4.62
CA ALA A 36 -9.24 9.63 -4.01
C ALA A 36 -10.57 10.31 -4.37
N ARG A 37 -11.69 9.62 -4.25
CA ARG A 37 -12.99 10.11 -4.74
C ARG A 37 -13.43 11.37 -4.01
N GLU A 38 -13.25 11.39 -2.70
CA GLU A 38 -13.58 12.43 -1.74
C GLU A 38 -12.68 13.69 -1.84
N ASN A 39 -11.54 13.61 -2.53
CA ASN A 39 -10.52 14.66 -2.58
C ASN A 39 -10.88 15.85 -3.52
N PHE A 40 -12.13 16.31 -3.49
CA PHE A 40 -12.64 17.42 -4.31
C PHE A 40 -11.81 18.70 -4.16
N GLU A 41 -11.46 19.08 -2.92
CA GLU A 41 -10.70 20.30 -2.64
C GLU A 41 -9.25 20.22 -3.12
N ARG A 42 -8.63 19.03 -3.01
CA ARG A 42 -7.26 18.80 -3.52
C ARG A 42 -7.22 18.93 -5.04
N ARG A 43 -8.18 18.32 -5.74
CA ARG A 43 -8.31 18.48 -7.19
C ARG A 43 -8.56 19.93 -7.59
N ALA A 44 -9.44 20.64 -6.89
CA ALA A 44 -9.69 22.07 -7.13
C ALA A 44 -8.40 22.90 -6.93
N ALA A 45 -7.67 22.68 -5.84
CA ALA A 45 -6.41 23.38 -5.58
C ALA A 45 -5.37 23.10 -6.68
N ALA A 46 -5.20 21.85 -7.12
CA ALA A 46 -4.29 21.51 -8.22
C ALA A 46 -4.69 22.19 -9.55
N ARG A 47 -5.99 22.25 -9.88
CA ARG A 47 -6.52 22.98 -11.06
C ARG A 47 -6.22 24.47 -11.00
N GLU A 48 -6.40 25.09 -9.84
CA GLU A 48 -6.20 26.53 -9.63
C GLU A 48 -4.71 26.93 -9.59
N THR A 49 -3.81 25.96 -9.53
CA THR A 49 -2.39 26.18 -9.31
C THR A 49 -1.53 25.63 -10.46
N TRP A 50 -0.77 24.56 -10.23
CA TRP A 50 0.30 24.09 -11.09
C TRP A 50 -0.20 23.37 -12.34
N LEU A 51 -1.44 22.88 -12.35
CA LEU A 51 -2.07 22.34 -13.57
C LEU A 51 -2.61 23.44 -14.50
N SER A 52 -2.66 24.70 -14.05
CA SER A 52 -3.14 25.81 -14.87
C SER A 52 -2.06 26.37 -15.79
N GLY A 53 -2.42 26.67 -17.04
CA GLY A 53 -1.62 27.55 -17.91
C GLY A 53 -0.37 26.95 -18.57
N ALA A 54 -0.07 25.66 -18.40
CA ALA A 54 1.07 25.02 -19.04
C ALA A 54 0.80 24.67 -20.52
N SER A 55 1.56 25.27 -21.44
CA SER A 55 1.43 24.99 -22.87
C SER A 55 1.95 23.60 -23.25
N ARG A 56 1.22 22.91 -24.14
CA ARG A 56 1.52 21.54 -24.60
C ARG A 56 1.53 20.50 -23.48
N VAL A 57 0.72 20.76 -22.44
CA VAL A 57 0.44 19.83 -21.35
C VAL A 57 -1.03 19.47 -21.35
N LYS A 58 -1.34 18.19 -21.13
CA LYS A 58 -2.69 17.70 -20.86
C LYS A 58 -2.69 17.00 -19.52
N SER A 59 -3.73 17.16 -18.71
CA SER A 59 -3.83 16.55 -17.39
C SER A 59 -5.10 15.73 -17.23
N PHE A 60 -5.03 14.72 -16.37
CA PHE A 60 -6.16 13.95 -15.88
C PHE A 60 -6.01 13.71 -14.37
N PHE A 61 -7.10 13.86 -13.63
CA PHE A 61 -7.24 13.24 -12.32
C PHE A 61 -7.70 11.80 -12.50
N VAL A 62 -6.98 10.87 -11.90
CA VAL A 62 -7.27 9.44 -11.99
C VAL A 62 -8.02 9.03 -10.73
N VAL A 63 -9.27 8.61 -10.89
CA VAL A 63 -10.17 8.30 -9.78
C VAL A 63 -10.86 6.97 -10.06
N GLY A 64 -10.99 6.12 -9.03
CA GLY A 64 -11.75 4.88 -9.12
C GLY A 64 -13.24 5.18 -9.29
N ARG A 65 -13.85 4.54 -10.28
CA ARG A 65 -15.25 4.73 -10.66
C ARG A 65 -16.21 4.28 -9.56
N ASP A 66 -15.84 3.28 -8.78
CA ASP A 66 -16.74 2.65 -7.81
C ASP A 66 -16.28 3.00 -6.38
N GLY A 67 -17.19 3.45 -5.53
CA GLY A 67 -16.94 3.69 -4.10
C GLY A 67 -17.00 2.39 -3.30
N CYS A 68 -16.28 2.30 -2.19
CA CYS A 68 -16.36 1.12 -1.33
C CYS A 68 -17.70 1.08 -0.57
N ARG A 69 -18.50 0.04 -0.79
CA ARG A 69 -19.81 -0.15 -0.14
C ARG A 69 -19.74 -0.72 1.28
N VAL A 70 -18.55 -1.07 1.75
CA VAL A 70 -18.33 -1.53 3.13
C VAL A 70 -17.99 -0.32 4.00
N PRO A 71 -18.76 -0.04 5.07
CA PRO A 71 -18.45 0.99 6.05
C PRO A 71 -17.01 0.83 6.58
N PRO A 72 -16.26 1.92 6.84
CA PRO A 72 -14.90 1.84 7.38
C PRO A 72 -14.77 0.98 8.63
N GLU A 73 -15.80 1.01 9.48
CA GLU A 73 -15.93 0.23 10.71
C GLU A 73 -16.29 -1.22 10.44
N ASP A 74 -16.67 -1.62 9.23
CA ASP A 74 -16.99 -3.03 8.93
C ASP A 74 -15.88 -3.68 8.12
N ARG A 75 -14.75 -3.00 7.90
CA ARG A 75 -13.65 -3.52 7.11
C ARG A 75 -12.72 -4.39 7.93
N VAL A 76 -12.15 -5.41 7.29
CA VAL A 76 -11.10 -6.25 7.87
C VAL A 76 -9.75 -5.51 7.92
N ASP A 77 -9.51 -4.59 7.00
CA ASP A 77 -8.36 -3.67 7.00
C ASP A 77 -8.84 -2.30 6.48
N PRO A 78 -8.39 -1.19 7.08
CA PRO A 78 -8.90 0.15 6.73
C PRO A 78 -8.57 0.58 5.29
N TYR A 79 -7.64 -0.10 4.62
CA TYR A 79 -7.13 0.24 3.29
C TYR A 79 -7.73 -0.61 2.16
N ILE A 80 -8.59 -1.60 2.47
CA ILE A 80 -9.29 -2.43 1.48
C ILE A 80 -10.81 -2.27 1.53
N CYS A 81 -11.50 -2.86 0.54
CA CYS A 81 -12.96 -2.92 0.50
C CYS A 81 -13.46 -4.35 0.71
N GLN A 82 -13.19 -4.91 1.89
CA GLN A 82 -13.63 -6.24 2.27
C GLN A 82 -14.27 -6.17 3.65
N ARG A 83 -15.46 -6.76 3.77
CA ARG A 83 -16.20 -6.85 5.03
C ARG A 83 -15.51 -7.83 5.98
N TRP A 84 -15.45 -7.44 7.24
CA TRP A 84 -15.09 -8.30 8.35
C TRP A 84 -16.32 -9.07 8.82
N GLU A 85 -16.21 -10.38 8.90
CA GLU A 85 -17.32 -11.29 9.20
C GLU A 85 -16.96 -12.19 10.39
N PRO A 86 -17.19 -11.74 11.64
CA PRO A 86 -16.96 -12.57 12.82
C PRO A 86 -18.02 -13.68 12.93
N ASN A 87 -17.61 -14.87 13.40
CA ASN A 87 -18.53 -15.98 13.63
C ASN A 87 -18.96 -16.07 15.10
N MET A 88 -20.12 -15.47 15.42
CA MET A 88 -20.66 -15.42 16.79
C MET A 88 -21.00 -16.77 17.40
N THR A 89 -21.32 -17.79 16.61
CA THR A 89 -21.67 -19.12 17.14
C THR A 89 -20.49 -19.85 17.79
N ALA A 90 -19.27 -19.38 17.51
CA ALA A 90 -18.03 -19.95 17.99
C ALA A 90 -17.27 -18.98 18.94
N ILE A 91 -17.88 -17.88 19.36
CA ILE A 91 -17.29 -16.94 20.34
C ILE A 91 -17.81 -17.29 21.74
N ASN A 92 -16.92 -17.80 22.59
CA ASN A 92 -17.12 -17.98 24.02
C ASN A 92 -16.45 -16.82 24.81
N GLU A 93 -16.88 -16.57 26.05
CA GLU A 93 -16.34 -15.47 26.91
C GLU A 93 -14.81 -15.55 27.05
N ASN A 94 -14.28 -16.78 27.09
CA ASN A 94 -12.86 -17.08 27.01
C ASN A 94 -12.53 -17.53 25.59
N LEU A 95 -12.18 -16.59 24.72
CA LEU A 95 -11.55 -16.96 23.46
C LEU A 95 -10.17 -17.51 23.80
N ASP A 96 -10.11 -18.83 23.89
CA ASP A 96 -8.83 -19.44 24.14
C ASP A 96 -8.07 -19.53 22.81
N PHE A 97 -7.10 -18.63 22.63
CA PHE A 97 -6.01 -18.94 21.72
C PHE A 97 -5.14 -19.97 22.43
N TYR A 98 -5.13 -21.14 21.84
CA TYR A 98 -4.05 -22.07 22.00
C TYR A 98 -3.56 -22.37 20.59
N ALA A 99 -2.25 -22.29 20.37
CA ALA A 99 -1.70 -23.34 19.55
C ALA A 99 -1.93 -24.62 20.39
N THR A 100 -2.85 -25.49 20.00
CA THR A 100 -3.34 -26.57 20.88
C THR A 100 -2.36 -27.76 20.89
N THR A 101 -2.64 -28.72 21.79
CA THR A 101 -2.05 -30.06 22.04
C THR A 101 -0.97 -30.60 21.09
N ALA A 102 0.29 -30.55 21.52
CA ALA A 102 1.28 -31.52 21.08
C ALA A 102 1.11 -32.84 21.87
N GLN A 103 0.70 -33.92 21.21
CA GLN A 103 1.03 -35.26 21.70
C GLN A 103 2.44 -35.60 21.20
N ALA A 104 3.39 -35.75 22.12
CA ALA A 104 4.68 -36.32 21.80
C ALA A 104 4.50 -37.66 21.07
N ARG A 105 4.96 -37.77 19.82
CA ARG A 105 5.01 -39.04 19.08
C ARG A 105 6.38 -39.24 18.44
N ASN A 106 6.72 -40.52 18.28
CA ASN A 106 7.98 -40.98 17.70
C ASN A 106 8.24 -40.32 16.34
N CYS A 107 9.41 -39.69 16.26
CA CYS A 107 9.83 -38.76 15.22
C CYS A 107 10.34 -39.44 13.94
N PHE A 108 9.70 -40.55 13.53
CA PHE A 108 10.01 -41.24 12.29
C PHE A 108 8.88 -41.00 11.27
N PRO A 109 9.15 -40.38 10.10
CA PRO A 109 10.46 -40.15 9.46
C PRO A 109 10.88 -38.67 9.32
N ARG A 110 10.18 -37.67 9.89
CA ARG A 110 10.49 -36.25 9.63
C ARG A 110 10.28 -35.32 10.82
N LYS A 111 11.34 -34.59 11.18
CA LYS A 111 11.28 -33.37 12.00
C LYS A 111 10.72 -32.20 11.18
N ARG A 112 10.07 -31.25 11.86
CA ARG A 112 9.43 -30.08 11.22
C ARG A 112 10.12 -28.78 11.65
N PRO A 113 10.14 -27.74 10.78
CA PRO A 113 10.58 -26.41 11.17
C PRO A 113 9.73 -25.87 12.32
N LEU A 114 10.39 -25.37 13.36
CA LEU A 114 9.73 -24.66 14.46
C LEU A 114 9.86 -23.16 14.24
N TYR A 115 8.73 -22.44 14.24
CA TYR A 115 8.73 -20.99 14.15
C TYR A 115 8.80 -20.38 15.54
N THR A 116 9.82 -19.58 15.81
CA THR A 116 10.03 -18.96 17.12
C THR A 116 9.08 -17.79 17.38
N GLY A 117 8.37 -17.31 16.36
CA GLY A 117 7.41 -16.21 16.48
C GLY A 117 6.38 -16.19 15.36
N PHE A 118 5.37 -15.34 15.52
CA PHE A 118 4.40 -15.03 14.47
C PHE A 118 3.86 -13.60 14.64
N SER A 119 3.37 -13.01 13.54
CA SER A 119 2.62 -11.75 13.59
C SER A 119 1.13 -11.99 13.37
N PHE A 120 0.34 -11.10 13.96
CA PHE A 120 -1.11 -11.15 13.88
C PHE A 120 -1.72 -9.74 13.90
N GLN A 121 -2.91 -9.62 13.32
CA GLN A 121 -3.72 -8.42 13.35
C GLN A 121 -5.03 -8.69 14.10
N VAL A 122 -5.45 -7.73 14.93
CA VAL A 122 -6.69 -7.77 15.72
C VAL A 122 -7.81 -7.02 15.00
N HIS A 123 -9.01 -7.61 14.87
CA HIS A 123 -10.14 -7.00 14.15
C HIS A 123 -11.18 -6.31 15.04
N HIS A 124 -11.15 -6.58 16.33
CA HIS A 124 -11.96 -5.93 17.36
C HIS A 124 -11.19 -5.97 18.68
N PRO A 125 -11.36 -5.02 19.62
CA PRO A 125 -10.60 -5.04 20.86
C PRO A 125 -10.57 -6.40 21.57
N LEU A 126 -9.37 -6.87 21.94
CA LEU A 126 -9.13 -8.16 22.62
C LEU A 126 -8.14 -7.97 23.77
N SER A 127 -8.31 -8.71 24.86
CA SER A 127 -7.41 -8.66 26.01
C SER A 127 -6.43 -9.81 26.04
N VAL A 128 -5.15 -9.51 26.18
CA VAL A 128 -4.12 -10.52 26.44
C VAL A 128 -4.18 -10.92 27.91
N SER A 129 -4.25 -12.23 28.19
CA SER A 129 -4.21 -12.73 29.57
C SER A 129 -3.06 -13.68 29.86
N ARG A 130 -2.59 -14.46 28.88
CA ARG A 130 -1.49 -15.42 29.04
C ARG A 130 -0.59 -15.41 27.82
N LEU A 131 0.68 -15.72 28.04
CA LEU A 131 1.64 -16.04 26.99
C LEU A 131 2.14 -17.47 27.22
N GLY A 132 2.41 -18.19 26.14
CA GLY A 132 2.74 -19.61 26.20
C GLY A 132 3.89 -20.00 25.30
N VAL A 133 4.47 -21.16 25.59
CA VAL A 133 5.54 -21.78 24.79
C VAL A 133 5.28 -23.27 24.60
N LEU A 134 5.62 -23.80 23.43
CA LEU A 134 5.49 -25.22 23.11
C LEU A 134 6.40 -26.05 24.04
N GLY A 135 5.87 -27.11 24.64
CA GLY A 135 6.57 -27.95 25.61
C GLY A 135 7.87 -28.57 25.09
N ASP A 136 7.94 -28.89 23.80
CA ASP A 136 9.15 -29.40 23.13
C ASP A 136 10.37 -28.48 23.34
N ILE A 137 10.15 -27.16 23.46
CA ILE A 137 11.21 -26.16 23.64
C ILE A 137 11.78 -26.20 25.05
N LEU A 138 10.96 -26.57 26.04
CA LEU A 138 11.36 -26.59 27.45
C LEU A 138 12.19 -27.83 27.80
N SER A 139 12.25 -28.83 26.90
CA SER A 139 13.04 -30.05 27.10
C SER A 139 14.53 -29.73 27.15
N GLY A 140 15.08 -29.63 28.37
CA GLY A 140 16.49 -29.31 28.60
C GLY A 140 16.81 -27.82 28.76
N SER A 141 15.79 -26.96 28.82
CA SER A 141 15.96 -25.51 29.06
C SER A 141 15.68 -25.15 30.52
N THR A 142 16.42 -24.17 31.08
CA THR A 142 16.13 -23.59 32.40
C THR A 142 14.96 -22.59 32.38
N GLY A 143 14.51 -22.23 31.18
CA GLY A 143 13.40 -21.32 30.95
C GLY A 143 13.64 -20.45 29.72
N VAL A 144 12.56 -20.09 29.05
CA VAL A 144 12.59 -19.27 27.82
C VAL A 144 11.71 -18.04 27.99
N THR A 145 12.04 -17.00 27.24
CA THR A 145 11.32 -15.74 27.27
C THR A 145 10.35 -15.66 26.11
N VAL A 146 9.07 -15.39 26.40
CA VAL A 146 8.06 -15.03 25.40
C VAL A 146 7.71 -13.57 25.57
N ALA A 147 7.70 -12.82 24.47
CA ALA A 147 7.36 -11.41 24.44
C ALA A 147 6.28 -11.11 23.40
N LEU A 148 5.33 -10.26 23.76
CA LEU A 148 4.41 -9.58 22.86
C LEU A 148 4.97 -8.19 22.55
N ILE A 149 5.12 -7.91 21.26
CA ILE A 149 5.79 -6.73 20.72
C ILE A 149 4.83 -6.01 19.79
N ASP A 150 4.79 -4.68 19.85
CA ASP A 150 4.10 -3.87 18.85
C ASP A 150 4.87 -3.93 17.51
N ALA A 151 4.20 -4.32 16.42
CA ALA A 151 4.86 -4.51 15.13
C ALA A 151 5.46 -3.19 14.57
N HIS A 152 4.83 -2.04 14.86
CA HIS A 152 5.22 -0.74 14.33
C HIS A 152 6.38 -0.13 15.12
N THR A 153 6.26 -0.09 16.44
CA THR A 153 7.22 0.59 17.31
C THR A 153 8.36 -0.31 17.78
N ARG A 154 8.18 -1.64 17.67
CA ARG A 154 9.06 -2.66 18.25
C ARG A 154 9.15 -2.61 19.78
N GLU A 155 8.23 -1.90 20.43
CA GLU A 155 8.13 -1.86 21.88
C GLU A 155 7.63 -3.20 22.43
N ILE A 156 8.29 -3.70 23.48
CA ILE A 156 7.85 -4.90 24.20
C ILE A 156 6.69 -4.50 25.12
N LEU A 157 5.48 -4.90 24.76
CA LEU A 157 4.27 -4.59 25.52
C LEU A 157 4.11 -5.51 26.72
N ARG A 158 4.37 -6.82 26.55
CA ARG A 158 4.34 -7.82 27.61
C ARG A 158 5.47 -8.81 27.42
N LYS A 159 6.03 -9.30 28.52
CA LYS A 159 7.10 -10.30 28.50
C LYS A 159 6.99 -11.20 29.72
N VAL A 160 7.28 -12.48 29.53
CA VAL A 160 7.29 -13.47 30.60
C VAL A 160 8.37 -14.51 30.37
N VAL A 161 8.95 -15.02 31.47
CA VAL A 161 9.83 -16.18 31.46
C VAL A 161 9.02 -17.42 31.82
N ILE A 162 9.12 -18.45 31.01
CA ILE A 162 8.34 -19.69 31.12
C ILE A 162 9.30 -20.86 31.29
N SER A 163 9.07 -21.67 32.32
CA SER A 163 9.73 -22.94 32.57
C SER A 163 8.71 -24.00 32.95
N ALA A 164 9.07 -25.29 32.86
CA ALA A 164 8.17 -26.39 33.18
C ALA A 164 7.67 -26.37 34.66
N GLU A 165 8.41 -25.73 35.55
CA GLU A 165 8.08 -25.62 36.99
C GLU A 165 7.12 -24.45 37.29
N THR A 166 7.13 -23.40 36.46
CA THR A 166 6.46 -22.12 36.78
C THR A 166 5.19 -21.87 35.96
N ALA A 167 4.87 -22.75 35.03
CA ALA A 167 3.78 -22.58 34.08
C ALA A 167 2.82 -23.76 34.07
N THR A 168 1.58 -23.47 33.68
CA THR A 168 0.53 -24.48 33.58
C THR A 168 0.57 -25.09 32.20
N GLU A 169 0.72 -26.41 32.13
CA GLU A 169 0.59 -27.15 30.87
C GLU A 169 -0.88 -27.20 30.47
N GLU A 170 -1.16 -26.72 29.28
CA GLU A 170 -2.48 -26.77 28.68
C GLU A 170 -2.31 -27.00 27.18
N GLY A 171 -2.63 -28.23 26.78
CA GLY A 171 -2.57 -28.63 25.40
C GLY A 171 -1.18 -28.48 24.79
N GLY A 172 -0.17 -29.13 25.37
CA GLY A 172 1.20 -29.16 24.85
C GLY A 172 1.95 -27.84 24.94
N TYR A 173 1.32 -26.77 25.44
CA TYR A 173 1.94 -25.48 25.70
C TYR A 173 1.95 -25.22 27.20
N TYR A 174 3.00 -24.55 27.65
CA TYR A 174 3.13 -24.05 29.01
C TYR A 174 2.78 -22.57 29.00
N TYR A 175 1.71 -22.20 29.70
CA TYR A 175 1.24 -20.82 29.79
C TYR A 175 1.56 -20.18 31.12
N ARG A 176 1.86 -18.88 31.08
CA ARG A 176 1.96 -18.03 32.26
C ARG A 176 1.16 -16.76 32.08
N ASN A 177 0.50 -16.33 33.15
CA ASN A 177 -0.29 -15.10 33.17
C ASN A 177 0.60 -13.88 32.97
N VAL A 178 0.06 -12.88 32.27
CA VAL A 178 0.64 -11.54 32.13
C VAL A 178 -0.37 -10.50 32.58
N ASP A 179 0.10 -9.30 32.94
CA ASP A 179 -0.78 -8.19 33.24
C ASP A 179 -1.72 -7.94 32.06
N ARG A 180 -3.02 -7.81 32.34
CA ARG A 180 -4.06 -7.58 31.32
C ARG A 180 -3.65 -6.41 30.42
N LEU A 181 -3.77 -6.62 29.11
CA LEU A 181 -3.50 -5.62 28.08
C LEU A 181 -4.59 -5.68 27.02
N VAL A 182 -5.30 -4.57 26.82
CA VAL A 182 -6.28 -4.46 25.73
C VAL A 182 -5.55 -4.07 24.45
N LEU A 183 -5.65 -4.92 23.44
CA LEU A 183 -5.21 -4.66 22.07
C LEU A 183 -6.35 -4.01 21.32
N GLY A 184 -6.12 -2.84 20.73
CA GLY A 184 -7.12 -2.13 19.95
C GLY A 184 -7.44 -2.81 18.62
N ARG A 185 -8.49 -2.36 17.96
CA ARG A 185 -8.79 -2.77 16.59
C ARG A 185 -7.66 -2.32 15.63
N TYR A 186 -7.36 -3.17 14.66
CA TYR A 186 -6.24 -3.08 13.72
C TYR A 186 -4.86 -3.11 14.38
N PHE A 187 -4.76 -3.46 15.67
CA PHE A 187 -3.46 -3.67 16.30
C PHE A 187 -2.72 -4.83 15.62
N GLU A 188 -1.49 -4.57 15.19
CA GLU A 188 -0.59 -5.56 14.63
C GLU A 188 0.49 -5.90 15.67
N GLY A 189 0.49 -7.15 16.13
CA GLY A 189 1.39 -7.65 17.15
C GLY A 189 2.34 -8.71 16.62
N VAL A 190 3.51 -8.79 17.24
CA VAL A 190 4.48 -9.88 17.03
C VAL A 190 4.69 -10.61 18.35
N LEU A 191 4.50 -11.93 18.35
CA LEU A 191 5.02 -12.78 19.40
C LEU A 191 6.43 -13.24 19.06
N SER A 192 7.31 -13.17 20.05
CA SER A 192 8.72 -13.54 19.92
C SER A 192 9.16 -14.45 21.07
N LEU A 193 9.99 -15.45 20.73
CA LEU A 193 10.64 -16.38 21.65
C LEU A 193 12.15 -16.13 21.68
N SER A 194 12.73 -16.03 22.87
CA SER A 194 14.18 -15.91 23.07
C SER A 194 14.67 -16.83 24.19
N GLY A 195 15.89 -17.35 24.05
CA GLY A 195 16.51 -18.30 24.98
C GLY A 195 17.25 -19.42 24.24
N GLU A 196 17.55 -20.50 24.95
CA GLU A 196 18.03 -21.75 24.35
C GLU A 196 16.84 -22.47 23.70
N ILE A 197 16.79 -22.44 22.37
CA ILE A 197 15.64 -22.90 21.58
C ILE A 197 16.10 -24.00 20.61
N VAL A 198 15.33 -25.08 20.54
CA VAL A 198 15.49 -26.10 19.49
C VAL A 198 14.92 -25.59 18.17
N SER A 199 15.63 -25.78 17.06
CA SER A 199 15.18 -25.31 15.73
C SER A 199 14.17 -26.24 15.05
N GLU A 200 14.00 -27.45 15.59
CA GLU A 200 13.15 -28.50 15.04
C GLU A 200 12.27 -29.10 16.13
N THR A 201 11.09 -29.55 15.73
CA THR A 201 10.10 -30.14 16.64
C THR A 201 9.53 -31.45 16.07
N CYS A 202 9.13 -32.33 16.97
CA CYS A 202 8.37 -33.56 16.67
C CYS A 202 6.86 -33.35 16.83
N SER A 203 6.44 -32.15 17.24
CA SER A 203 5.03 -31.79 17.39
C SER A 203 4.33 -31.74 16.04
N THR A 204 3.09 -32.21 16.02
CA THR A 204 2.20 -32.06 14.87
C THR A 204 1.60 -30.66 14.84
N PRO A 205 1.44 -30.02 13.67
CA PRO A 205 0.71 -28.76 13.58
C PRO A 205 -0.73 -28.98 14.03
N LEU A 206 -1.19 -28.18 14.97
CA LEU A 206 -2.60 -28.12 15.32
C LEU A 206 -3.29 -26.97 14.58
N ALA A 207 -4.61 -27.07 14.49
CA ALA A 207 -5.41 -26.03 13.86
C ALA A 207 -5.24 -24.71 14.63
N TRP A 208 -4.83 -23.67 13.91
CA TRP A 208 -4.76 -22.32 14.45
C TRP A 208 -6.17 -21.81 14.72
N ASN A 209 -6.46 -21.40 15.96
CA ASN A 209 -7.71 -20.74 16.30
C ASN A 209 -7.55 -19.22 16.08
N ASN A 210 -8.28 -18.69 15.11
CA ASN A 210 -8.27 -17.26 14.79
C ASN A 210 -9.33 -16.45 15.56
N GLY A 211 -9.92 -17.06 16.61
CA GLY A 211 -10.95 -16.44 17.43
C GLY A 211 -12.20 -16.09 16.61
N SER A 212 -12.65 -17.00 15.74
CA SER A 212 -13.84 -16.76 14.91
C SER A 212 -13.72 -15.51 14.03
N ASN A 213 -12.56 -15.36 13.38
CA ASN A 213 -12.16 -14.19 12.58
C ASN A 213 -11.92 -12.89 13.38
N LEU A 214 -11.76 -12.93 14.70
CA LEU A 214 -11.33 -11.76 15.48
C LEU A 214 -9.83 -11.46 15.33
N VAL A 215 -9.05 -12.41 14.83
CA VAL A 215 -7.61 -12.28 14.59
C VAL A 215 -7.29 -12.80 13.18
N THR A 216 -6.35 -12.15 12.49
CA THR A 216 -5.68 -12.70 11.30
C THR A 216 -4.22 -12.97 11.62
N PHE A 217 -3.73 -14.16 11.30
CA PHE A 217 -2.30 -14.46 11.32
C PHE A 217 -1.68 -14.10 9.99
N GLU A 218 -0.52 -13.44 10.02
CA GLU A 218 0.05 -12.88 8.79
C GLU A 218 1.38 -13.55 8.44
N ARG A 219 2.30 -13.62 9.41
CA ARG A 219 3.67 -14.07 9.18
C ARG A 219 4.18 -15.00 10.27
N LEU A 220 5.16 -15.82 9.92
CA LEU A 220 5.86 -16.74 10.79
C LEU A 220 7.35 -16.40 10.79
N TYR A 221 7.97 -16.43 11.97
CA TYR A 221 9.36 -16.02 12.19
C TYR A 221 10.22 -17.19 12.67
N VAL A 222 11.45 -17.26 12.18
CA VAL A 222 12.48 -18.19 12.65
C VAL A 222 13.50 -17.50 13.59
N ASP A 223 13.77 -16.22 13.35
CA ASP A 223 14.77 -15.40 14.04
C ASP A 223 14.26 -13.99 14.38
N HIS A 224 12.95 -13.78 14.31
CA HIS A 224 12.27 -12.48 14.56
C HIS A 224 12.61 -11.36 13.57
N GLU A 225 13.25 -11.70 12.45
CA GLU A 225 13.61 -10.75 11.41
C GLU A 225 12.60 -10.81 10.25
N ASP A 226 12.03 -9.67 9.86
CA ASP A 226 11.03 -9.60 8.77
C ASP A 226 11.58 -10.11 7.44
N LYS A 227 12.87 -9.92 7.18
CA LYS A 227 13.55 -10.40 5.96
C LYS A 227 13.52 -11.93 5.82
N ASN A 228 13.49 -12.65 6.93
CA ASN A 228 13.56 -14.12 6.98
C ASN A 228 12.21 -14.76 7.32
N SER A 229 11.23 -13.95 7.69
CA SER A 229 9.87 -14.41 7.92
C SER A 229 9.20 -14.93 6.65
N VAL A 230 8.24 -15.83 6.82
CA VAL A 230 7.42 -16.40 5.72
C VAL A 230 5.94 -16.09 5.94
N ALA A 231 5.14 -16.18 4.88
CA ALA A 231 3.69 -16.06 5.00
C ALA A 231 3.14 -17.15 5.94
N TRP A 232 2.17 -16.79 6.76
CA TRP A 232 1.50 -17.73 7.65
C TRP A 232 0.83 -18.87 6.86
N THR A 233 0.87 -20.07 7.43
CA THR A 233 0.15 -21.24 6.89
C THR A 233 -0.52 -22.01 8.02
N PRO A 234 -1.71 -22.60 7.81
CA PRO A 234 -2.40 -23.40 8.83
C PRO A 234 -1.61 -24.62 9.32
N ALA A 235 -0.63 -25.09 8.53
CA ALA A 235 0.19 -26.25 8.86
C ALA A 235 1.49 -25.89 9.60
N ALA A 236 1.69 -24.63 9.97
CA ALA A 236 2.88 -24.20 10.70
C ALA A 236 2.81 -24.58 12.18
N VAL A 237 3.95 -24.96 12.75
CA VAL A 237 4.11 -25.20 14.20
C VAL A 237 4.76 -23.96 14.82
N SER A 238 4.00 -23.25 15.67
CA SER A 238 4.51 -22.11 16.41
C SER A 238 5.16 -22.56 17.71
N GLY A 239 6.34 -22.06 18.03
CA GLY A 239 6.94 -22.23 19.34
C GLY A 239 6.27 -21.41 20.44
N VAL A 240 5.49 -20.39 20.06
CA VAL A 240 4.83 -19.48 20.99
C VAL A 240 3.31 -19.59 20.91
N GLY A 241 2.66 -19.29 22.03
CA GLY A 241 1.22 -19.13 22.12
C GLY A 241 0.87 -17.81 22.83
N ILE A 242 -0.34 -17.31 22.58
CA ILE A 242 -0.93 -16.15 23.26
C ILE A 242 -2.32 -16.52 23.70
N HIS A 243 -2.86 -15.96 24.76
CA HIS A 243 -4.25 -16.17 25.12
C HIS A 243 -4.99 -14.85 25.07
N LEU A 244 -6.04 -14.77 24.25
CA LEU A 244 -6.73 -13.53 23.89
C LEU A 244 -8.21 -13.61 24.24
N VAL A 245 -8.66 -12.92 25.28
CA VAL A 245 -10.07 -12.96 25.71
C VAL A 245 -10.88 -11.79 25.14
N VAL A 246 -12.13 -12.07 24.77
CA VAL A 246 -13.10 -11.05 24.32
C VAL A 246 -14.04 -10.60 25.43
N SER A 247 -14.05 -11.28 26.59
CA SER A 247 -14.94 -10.95 27.72
C SER A 247 -14.97 -9.46 28.06
N ASP A 248 -13.82 -8.79 27.98
CA ASP A 248 -13.67 -7.38 28.36
C ASP A 248 -14.29 -6.42 27.33
N SER A 249 -14.53 -6.88 26.11
CA SER A 249 -15.04 -6.11 24.97
C SER A 249 -16.28 -6.73 24.32
N LEU A 250 -16.83 -7.80 24.90
CA LEU A 250 -18.00 -8.51 24.35
C LEU A 250 -19.21 -7.58 24.19
N PRO A 251 -19.57 -6.70 25.16
CA PRO A 251 -20.67 -5.75 24.95
C PRO A 251 -20.46 -4.85 23.73
N SER A 252 -19.26 -4.29 23.56
CA SER A 252 -18.99 -3.42 22.40
C SER A 252 -18.96 -4.19 21.08
N LEU A 253 -18.57 -5.47 21.11
CA LEU A 253 -18.66 -6.36 19.94
C LEU A 253 -20.11 -6.59 19.55
N LEU A 254 -20.99 -6.85 20.52
CA LEU A 254 -22.42 -7.04 20.27
C LEU A 254 -23.06 -5.75 19.74
N ASP A 255 -22.82 -4.61 20.38
CA ASP A 255 -23.29 -3.30 19.91
C ASP A 255 -22.84 -3.04 18.47
N HIS A 256 -21.57 -3.36 18.16
CA HIS A 256 -21.01 -3.22 16.82
C HIS A 256 -21.76 -4.06 15.77
N LEU A 257 -22.20 -5.26 16.12
CA LEU A 257 -22.91 -6.16 15.21
C LEU A 257 -24.39 -5.79 15.09
N ASP A 258 -25.01 -5.38 16.19
CA ASP A 258 -26.41 -4.94 16.21
C ASP A 258 -26.61 -3.66 15.37
N ASP A 259 -25.63 -2.75 15.39
CA ASP A 259 -25.67 -1.51 14.62
C ASP A 259 -25.33 -1.68 13.12
N ALA A 260 -24.96 -2.88 12.66
CA ALA A 260 -24.39 -3.08 11.33
C ALA A 260 -25.35 -2.68 10.19
N GLU A 261 -26.64 -3.01 10.30
CA GLU A 261 -27.63 -2.70 9.27
C GLU A 261 -27.88 -1.19 9.16
N MET A 262 -28.04 -0.50 10.29
CA MET A 262 -28.22 0.95 10.33
C MET A 262 -26.98 1.66 9.77
N ARG A 263 -25.78 1.24 10.20
CA ARG A 263 -24.51 1.78 9.71
C ARG A 263 -24.35 1.59 8.21
N GLN A 264 -24.73 0.43 7.70
CA GLN A 264 -24.74 0.15 6.26
C GLN A 264 -25.64 1.13 5.50
N ALA A 265 -26.88 1.33 5.96
CA ALA A 265 -27.82 2.24 5.31
C ALA A 265 -27.31 3.69 5.27
N VAL A 266 -26.73 4.18 6.37
CA VAL A 266 -26.11 5.51 6.44
C VAL A 266 -24.92 5.61 5.49
N TRP A 267 -24.05 4.60 5.48
CA TRP A 267 -22.87 4.57 4.63
C TRP A 267 -23.22 4.57 3.14
N ASP A 268 -24.22 3.79 2.72
CA ASP A 268 -24.66 3.75 1.33
C ASP A 268 -25.16 5.11 0.84
N GLN A 269 -25.86 5.86 1.69
CA GLN A 269 -26.27 7.24 1.38
C GLN A 269 -25.06 8.18 1.19
N LEU A 270 -24.03 8.05 2.04
CA LEU A 270 -22.80 8.83 1.92
C LEU A 270 -22.03 8.51 0.62
N VAL A 271 -21.92 7.23 0.26
CA VAL A 271 -21.27 6.80 -0.99
C VAL A 271 -22.05 7.29 -2.22
N ASP A 272 -23.38 7.27 -2.16
CA ASP A 272 -24.23 7.77 -3.25
C ASP A 272 -24.14 9.30 -3.40
N GLU A 273 -24.05 10.05 -2.29
CA GLU A 273 -23.79 11.49 -2.29
C GLU A 273 -22.44 11.82 -2.92
N GLU A 274 -21.39 11.11 -2.49
CA GLU A 274 -20.06 11.26 -3.06
C GLU A 274 -20.06 10.99 -4.58
N GLN A 275 -20.72 9.92 -5.03
CA GLN A 275 -20.83 9.59 -6.45
C GLN A 275 -21.53 10.72 -7.24
N ARG A 276 -22.62 11.29 -6.72
CA ARG A 276 -23.33 12.40 -7.37
C ARG A 276 -22.46 13.65 -7.49
N ARG A 277 -21.66 13.95 -6.48
CA ARG A 277 -20.69 15.04 -6.50
C ARG A 277 -19.56 14.79 -7.51
N LEU A 278 -19.02 13.58 -7.55
CA LEU A 278 -17.97 13.17 -8.49
C LEU A 278 -18.46 13.22 -9.94
N ASP A 279 -19.67 12.76 -10.21
CA ASP A 279 -20.30 12.86 -11.54
C ASP A 279 -20.45 14.31 -11.99
N THR A 280 -20.87 15.19 -11.08
CA THR A 280 -21.03 16.61 -11.35
C THR A 280 -19.69 17.27 -11.67
N GLU A 281 -18.65 16.96 -10.90
CA GLU A 281 -17.28 17.43 -11.13
C GLU A 281 -16.74 16.92 -12.48
N ALA A 282 -16.88 15.62 -12.77
CA ALA A 282 -16.40 15.00 -14.00
C ALA A 282 -17.06 15.62 -15.24
N ARG A 283 -18.38 15.89 -15.19
CA ARG A 283 -19.12 16.56 -16.27
C ARG A 283 -18.67 18.00 -16.46
N ARG A 284 -18.42 18.72 -15.37
CA ARG A 284 -18.05 20.15 -15.37
C ARG A 284 -16.65 20.37 -15.94
N TYR A 285 -15.65 19.63 -15.47
CA TYR A 285 -14.24 19.90 -15.80
C TYR A 285 -13.69 19.03 -16.93
N ARG A 286 -14.29 17.85 -17.18
CA ARG A 286 -13.88 16.91 -18.24
C ARG A 286 -12.40 16.51 -18.19
N ASP A 287 -11.82 16.55 -17.00
CA ASP A 287 -10.42 16.23 -16.71
C ASP A 287 -10.28 15.05 -15.73
N ILE A 288 -11.35 14.29 -15.49
CA ILE A 288 -11.33 13.09 -14.64
C ILE A 288 -11.34 11.85 -15.53
N ALA A 289 -10.33 11.00 -15.35
CA ALA A 289 -10.28 9.64 -15.87
C ALA A 289 -10.86 8.68 -14.81
N LEU A 290 -12.15 8.37 -14.94
CA LEU A 290 -12.81 7.36 -14.11
C LEU A 290 -12.40 5.96 -14.57
N VAL A 291 -11.65 5.25 -13.73
CA VAL A 291 -11.16 3.88 -14.02
C VAL A 291 -12.02 2.82 -13.30
N PRO A 292 -12.28 1.65 -13.90
CA PRO A 292 -13.28 0.68 -13.41
C PRO A 292 -12.75 -0.16 -12.23
N ILE A 293 -12.49 0.49 -11.10
CA ILE A 293 -12.04 -0.12 -9.86
C ILE A 293 -12.80 0.46 -8.67
N THR A 294 -12.84 -0.29 -7.57
CA THR A 294 -13.20 0.23 -6.26
C THR A 294 -12.06 1.08 -5.71
N ASP A 295 -12.33 2.35 -5.42
CA ASP A 295 -11.31 3.29 -4.97
C ASP A 295 -10.99 3.10 -3.47
N VAL A 296 -9.91 2.36 -3.20
CA VAL A 296 -9.33 2.17 -1.87
C VAL A 296 -7.81 2.16 -1.99
N TYR A 297 -7.11 2.42 -0.89
CA TYR A 297 -5.66 2.63 -0.89
C TYR A 297 -4.88 1.43 -1.43
N ARG A 298 -5.23 0.19 -1.05
CA ARG A 298 -4.54 -1.01 -1.60
C ARG A 298 -4.76 -1.21 -3.12
N ASN A 299 -5.76 -0.55 -3.72
CA ASN A 299 -6.04 -0.62 -5.16
C ASN A 299 -5.27 0.42 -5.99
N LEU A 300 -4.39 1.24 -5.41
CA LEU A 300 -3.60 2.25 -6.14
C LEU A 300 -2.80 1.69 -7.34
N PRO A 301 -2.08 0.55 -7.24
CA PRO A 301 -1.39 -0.02 -8.40
C PRO A 301 -2.37 -0.39 -9.52
N ARG A 302 -3.52 -0.97 -9.17
CA ARG A 302 -4.58 -1.31 -10.12
C ARG A 302 -5.14 -0.04 -10.76
N LYS A 303 -5.40 1.01 -9.97
CA LYS A 303 -5.83 2.33 -10.45
C LYS A 303 -4.89 2.86 -11.53
N LEU A 304 -3.58 2.77 -11.28
CA LEU A 304 -2.54 3.23 -12.20
C LEU A 304 -2.51 2.42 -13.51
N LEU A 305 -2.56 1.09 -13.44
CA LEU A 305 -2.62 0.23 -14.63
C LEU A 305 -3.85 0.52 -15.50
N TYR A 306 -5.03 0.68 -14.88
CA TYR A 306 -6.25 1.02 -15.62
C TYR A 306 -6.21 2.44 -16.19
N PHE A 307 -5.46 3.36 -15.59
CA PHE A 307 -5.22 4.66 -16.20
C PHE A 307 -4.35 4.54 -17.45
N PHE A 308 -3.28 3.75 -17.42
CA PHE A 308 -2.46 3.50 -18.59
C PHE A 308 -3.26 2.85 -19.73
N ASP A 309 -4.13 1.90 -19.39
CA ASP A 309 -5.09 1.29 -20.33
C ASP A 309 -6.06 2.33 -20.90
N PHE A 310 -6.64 3.20 -20.06
CA PHE A 310 -7.49 4.31 -20.51
C PHE A 310 -6.78 5.22 -21.53
N LEU A 311 -5.50 5.55 -21.30
CA LEU A 311 -4.70 6.37 -22.22
C LEU A 311 -4.46 5.65 -23.55
N LEU A 312 -4.16 4.35 -23.51
CA LEU A 312 -3.95 3.51 -24.68
C LEU A 312 -5.23 3.38 -25.50
N GLN A 313 -6.35 3.00 -24.88
CA GLN A 313 -7.64 2.80 -25.55
C GLN A 313 -8.17 4.08 -26.20
N ARG A 314 -7.93 5.24 -25.57
CA ARG A 314 -8.32 6.54 -26.13
C ARG A 314 -7.31 7.13 -27.12
N SER A 315 -6.23 6.42 -27.41
CA SER A 315 -5.16 6.88 -28.31
C SER A 315 -4.68 8.30 -27.96
N ILE A 316 -4.48 8.55 -26.66
CA ILE A 316 -3.99 9.86 -26.21
C ILE A 316 -2.52 9.99 -26.60
N GLU A 317 -2.21 10.97 -27.45
CA GLU A 317 -0.84 11.28 -27.89
C GLU A 317 -0.09 12.10 -26.83
N PHE A 318 1.10 11.63 -26.45
CA PHE A 318 2.06 12.31 -25.57
C PHE A 318 3.47 11.73 -25.75
N ASP A 319 4.52 12.46 -25.34
CA ASP A 319 5.89 11.95 -25.33
C ASP A 319 6.23 11.31 -23.97
N PHE A 320 5.88 12.03 -22.90
CA PHE A 320 6.12 11.60 -21.52
C PHE A 320 4.87 11.76 -20.65
N LEU A 321 4.66 10.82 -19.74
CA LEU A 321 3.67 10.89 -18.68
C LEU A 321 4.36 11.31 -17.37
N VAL A 322 3.84 12.35 -16.73
CA VAL A 322 4.15 12.73 -15.36
C VAL A 322 3.07 12.12 -14.46
N LYS A 323 3.43 11.15 -13.62
CA LYS A 323 2.58 10.72 -12.51
C LYS A 323 2.80 11.67 -11.35
N ALA A 324 1.73 12.08 -10.68
CA ALA A 324 1.77 12.83 -9.42
C ALA A 324 0.64 12.39 -8.48
N ASP A 325 0.77 12.72 -7.21
CA ASP A 325 -0.33 12.64 -6.23
C ASP A 325 -1.07 13.98 -6.12
N ASP A 326 -2.32 13.96 -5.64
CA ASP A 326 -3.15 15.16 -5.51
C ASP A 326 -2.74 16.11 -4.37
N ASP A 327 -1.75 15.71 -3.58
CA ASP A 327 -1.07 16.50 -2.55
C ASP A 327 0.33 16.95 -3.00
N SER A 328 0.64 16.81 -4.29
CA SER A 328 1.93 17.18 -4.88
C SER A 328 1.81 18.36 -5.84
N LEU A 329 2.87 19.17 -5.91
CA LEU A 329 3.04 20.29 -6.81
C LEU A 329 4.27 20.03 -7.69
N VAL A 330 4.12 20.16 -9.01
CA VAL A 330 5.18 19.89 -9.98
C VAL A 330 5.47 21.11 -10.86
N ASP A 331 6.75 21.43 -11.06
CA ASP A 331 7.21 22.42 -12.06
C ASP A 331 7.17 21.82 -13.48
N LEU A 332 5.97 21.87 -14.08
CA LEU A 332 5.73 21.33 -15.42
C LEU A 332 6.52 22.05 -16.52
N GLU A 333 6.80 23.35 -16.36
CA GLU A 333 7.57 24.09 -17.34
C GLU A 333 9.05 23.68 -17.29
N GLY A 334 9.60 23.58 -16.07
CA GLY A 334 10.95 23.07 -15.83
C GLY A 334 11.13 21.66 -16.37
N LEU A 335 10.21 20.74 -16.04
CA LEU A 335 10.25 19.37 -16.55
C LEU A 335 10.20 19.31 -18.08
N ARG A 336 9.28 20.04 -18.71
CA ARG A 336 9.14 20.04 -20.17
C ARG A 336 10.40 20.54 -20.87
N ASN A 337 11.11 21.48 -20.27
CA ASN A 337 12.35 22.01 -20.83
C ASN A 337 13.53 21.05 -20.61
N SER A 338 13.45 20.18 -19.60
CA SER A 338 14.48 19.24 -19.19
C SER A 338 14.30 17.81 -19.72
N VAL A 339 13.13 17.44 -20.28
CA VAL A 339 12.97 16.08 -20.84
C VAL A 339 14.03 15.77 -21.92
N PRO A 340 14.56 14.54 -21.95
CA PRO A 340 15.55 14.15 -22.95
C PRO A 340 15.03 14.31 -24.39
N LYS A 341 15.77 15.06 -25.22
CA LYS A 341 15.37 15.34 -26.60
C LYS A 341 15.81 14.27 -27.60
N GLN A 342 16.93 13.58 -27.32
CA GLN A 342 17.59 12.65 -28.25
C GLN A 342 17.12 11.20 -28.08
N GLN A 343 16.81 10.79 -26.85
CA GLN A 343 16.25 9.48 -26.51
C GLN A 343 14.93 9.71 -25.79
N GLN A 344 13.80 9.32 -26.38
CA GLN A 344 12.44 9.56 -25.83
C GLN A 344 11.72 8.26 -25.44
N GLN A 345 12.46 7.17 -25.34
CA GLN A 345 11.96 5.82 -25.08
C GLN A 345 12.73 5.18 -23.93
N ASN A 346 12.10 4.23 -23.26
CA ASN A 346 12.62 3.49 -22.11
C ASN A 346 13.14 4.40 -20.97
N ILE A 347 12.53 5.56 -20.76
CA ILE A 347 12.94 6.51 -19.70
C ILE A 347 12.00 6.44 -18.51
N TRP A 348 12.59 6.23 -17.35
CA TRP A 348 11.93 6.43 -16.05
C TRP A 348 12.76 7.41 -15.22
N TRP A 349 12.19 8.56 -14.90
CA TRP A 349 12.92 9.69 -14.31
C TRP A 349 12.28 10.16 -13.01
N SER A 350 13.03 10.11 -11.91
CA SER A 350 12.63 10.57 -10.58
C SER A 350 13.83 10.58 -9.62
N ASN A 351 13.57 10.75 -8.32
CA ASN A 351 14.40 10.20 -7.26
C ASN A 351 14.02 8.73 -7.03
N PHE A 352 14.99 7.83 -6.93
CA PHE A 352 14.77 6.40 -6.75
C PHE A 352 15.20 5.96 -5.35
N ARG A 353 14.38 5.13 -4.72
CA ARG A 353 14.74 4.41 -3.50
C ARG A 353 15.35 3.09 -3.90
N GLU A 354 16.51 2.77 -3.34
CA GLU A 354 17.24 1.53 -3.56
C GLU A 354 17.50 0.83 -2.23
N ASN A 355 17.61 -0.50 -2.26
CA ASN A 355 17.83 -1.32 -1.06
C ASN A 355 16.78 -1.11 0.05
N TRP A 356 15.54 -0.78 -0.33
CA TRP A 356 14.47 -0.51 0.64
C TRP A 356 13.90 -1.84 1.17
N PRO A 357 13.88 -2.06 2.49
CA PRO A 357 13.36 -3.29 3.06
C PRO A 357 11.85 -3.38 2.88
N VAL A 358 11.35 -4.60 2.71
CA VAL A 358 9.92 -4.88 2.58
C VAL A 358 9.27 -4.73 3.94
N ILE A 359 8.43 -3.71 4.09
CA ILE A 359 7.63 -3.47 5.28
C ILE A 359 6.52 -4.52 5.34
N ARG A 360 6.31 -5.14 6.51
CA ARG A 360 5.39 -6.28 6.68
C ARG A 360 4.10 -5.97 7.42
N TYR A 361 3.92 -4.72 7.84
CA TYR A 361 2.81 -4.29 8.69
C TYR A 361 2.34 -2.88 8.32
N GLY A 362 1.14 -2.54 8.76
CA GLY A 362 0.53 -1.23 8.63
C GLY A 362 0.14 -0.85 7.21
N LYS A 363 -0.07 0.45 7.02
CA LYS A 363 -0.44 1.05 5.74
C LYS A 363 0.46 0.61 4.57
N TRP A 364 1.74 0.36 4.83
CA TRP A 364 2.72 -0.02 3.80
C TRP A 364 3.09 -1.51 3.85
N GLY A 365 2.39 -2.31 4.64
CA GLY A 365 2.61 -3.75 4.77
C GLY A 365 2.37 -4.49 3.46
N GLU A 366 3.37 -5.23 3.00
CA GLU A 366 3.33 -6.07 1.80
C GLU A 366 3.50 -7.53 2.21
N HIS A 367 2.47 -8.34 1.99
CA HIS A 367 2.40 -9.72 2.49
C HIS A 367 2.66 -10.78 1.41
N THR A 368 2.58 -10.40 0.13
CA THR A 368 2.70 -11.31 -1.02
C THR A 368 4.08 -11.29 -1.68
N TYR A 369 4.82 -10.17 -1.59
CA TYR A 369 6.17 -10.07 -2.15
C TYR A 369 7.18 -10.85 -1.29
N SER A 370 7.85 -11.83 -1.91
CA SER A 370 8.64 -12.83 -1.19
C SER A 370 10.06 -12.37 -0.84
N ALA A 371 10.66 -11.47 -1.63
CA ALA A 371 12.02 -11.02 -1.34
C ALA A 371 12.04 -10.08 -0.12
N PRO A 372 13.17 -9.93 0.57
CA PRO A 372 13.29 -9.05 1.75
C PRO A 372 13.48 -7.58 1.39
N ILE A 373 13.84 -7.28 0.14
CA ILE A 373 14.20 -5.95 -0.35
C ILE A 373 13.49 -5.73 -1.69
N TYR A 374 12.93 -4.55 -1.88
CA TYR A 374 12.31 -4.17 -3.16
C TYR A 374 13.37 -3.85 -4.23
N PRO A 375 13.08 -4.13 -5.52
CA PRO A 375 13.82 -3.53 -6.61
C PRO A 375 13.73 -2.01 -6.52
N ALA A 376 14.64 -1.29 -7.17
CA ALA A 376 14.61 0.16 -7.14
C ALA A 376 13.28 0.71 -7.67
N PHE A 377 12.65 1.61 -6.91
CA PHE A 377 11.39 2.24 -7.28
C PHE A 377 11.47 3.75 -7.16
N ALA A 378 10.72 4.45 -8.02
CA ALA A 378 10.68 5.90 -8.00
C ALA A 378 9.94 6.43 -6.76
N CYS A 379 10.19 7.69 -6.45
CA CYS A 379 9.44 8.44 -5.46
C CYS A 379 7.94 8.48 -5.79
N GLY A 380 7.08 7.99 -4.89
CA GLY A 380 5.62 8.00 -5.11
C GLY A 380 5.04 9.38 -5.42
N ALA A 381 5.55 10.45 -4.80
CA ALA A 381 5.00 11.80 -4.98
C ALA A 381 4.91 12.26 -6.45
N ALA A 382 5.98 12.04 -7.22
CA ALA A 382 5.98 12.29 -8.67
C ALA A 382 7.13 11.60 -9.41
N TYR A 383 6.87 11.19 -10.66
CA TYR A 383 7.88 10.67 -11.57
C TYR A 383 7.45 10.81 -13.03
N VAL A 384 8.42 10.70 -13.95
CA VAL A 384 8.20 10.77 -15.40
C VAL A 384 8.45 9.41 -16.06
N LEU A 385 7.56 9.01 -16.95
CA LEU A 385 7.68 7.80 -17.79
C LEU A 385 7.62 8.18 -19.27
N SER A 386 8.42 7.54 -20.11
CA SER A 386 8.21 7.60 -21.56
C SER A 386 6.96 6.81 -21.98
N ARG A 387 6.32 7.23 -23.08
CA ARG A 387 5.06 6.64 -23.57
C ARG A 387 5.12 5.12 -23.79
N ASP A 388 6.24 4.61 -24.28
CA ASP A 388 6.44 3.19 -24.55
C ASP A 388 6.36 2.34 -23.27
N ILE A 389 6.91 2.81 -22.14
CA ILE A 389 6.75 2.14 -20.84
C ILE A 389 5.28 2.12 -20.42
N VAL A 390 4.59 3.27 -20.52
CA VAL A 390 3.16 3.39 -20.18
C VAL A 390 2.33 2.40 -20.99
N TYR A 391 2.57 2.31 -22.30
CA TYR A 391 1.82 1.40 -23.16
C TYR A 391 2.23 -0.07 -22.99
N TRP A 392 3.47 -0.37 -22.60
CA TRP A 392 3.86 -1.71 -22.22
C TRP A 392 3.10 -2.16 -20.97
N LEU A 393 3.03 -1.32 -19.93
CA LEU A 393 2.27 -1.59 -18.71
C LEU A 393 0.77 -1.76 -18.99
N ALA A 394 0.19 -0.88 -19.81
CA ALA A 394 -1.21 -0.97 -20.22
C ALA A 394 -1.54 -2.32 -20.89
N ARG A 395 -0.69 -2.78 -21.81
CA ARG A 395 -0.90 -4.05 -22.54
C ARG A 395 -0.73 -5.28 -21.66
N ASN A 396 0.05 -5.18 -20.59
CA ASN A 396 0.36 -6.29 -19.70
C ASN A 396 -0.43 -6.24 -18.39
N LYS A 397 -1.35 -5.29 -18.21
CA LYS A 397 -2.04 -5.02 -16.95
C LYS A 397 -2.63 -6.27 -16.27
N ASP A 398 -3.14 -7.22 -17.05
CA ASP A 398 -3.83 -8.42 -16.54
C ASP A 398 -2.84 -9.53 -16.10
N TYR A 399 -1.56 -9.39 -16.46
CA TYR A 399 -0.47 -10.30 -16.06
C TYR A 399 0.40 -9.73 -14.93
N LEU A 400 0.18 -8.48 -14.55
CA LEU A 400 0.97 -7.79 -13.53
C LEU A 400 0.26 -7.87 -12.18
N HIS A 401 0.84 -8.62 -11.24
CA HIS A 401 0.34 -8.70 -9.86
C HIS A 401 0.42 -7.35 -9.17
N CYS A 402 -0.65 -6.92 -8.51
CA CYS A 402 -0.68 -5.66 -7.78
C CYS A 402 -0.10 -5.86 -6.37
N TYR A 403 1.04 -5.23 -6.11
CA TYR A 403 1.68 -5.19 -4.78
C TYR A 403 1.25 -3.93 -4.03
N GLN A 404 1.53 -3.87 -2.74
CA GLN A 404 1.24 -2.72 -1.93
C GLN A 404 2.10 -1.52 -2.33
N GLY A 405 1.44 -0.42 -2.66
CA GLY A 405 2.07 0.81 -3.17
C GLY A 405 2.22 0.79 -4.70
N GLU A 406 1.77 1.84 -5.38
CA GLU A 406 1.87 1.89 -6.85
C GLU A 406 3.32 2.09 -7.29
N ASP A 407 4.12 2.82 -6.50
CA ASP A 407 5.53 3.09 -6.74
C ASP A 407 6.37 1.82 -6.59
N VAL A 408 6.17 1.09 -5.50
CA VAL A 408 6.76 -0.24 -5.27
C VAL A 408 6.35 -1.21 -6.37
N SER A 409 5.07 -1.26 -6.73
CA SER A 409 4.58 -2.10 -7.83
C SER A 409 5.26 -1.78 -9.15
N MET A 410 5.43 -0.49 -9.48
CA MET A 410 6.17 -0.05 -10.66
C MET A 410 7.62 -0.53 -10.63
N GLY A 411 8.30 -0.48 -9.47
CA GLY A 411 9.64 -1.02 -9.30
C GLY A 411 9.73 -2.51 -9.61
N ILE A 412 8.76 -3.29 -9.12
CA ILE A 412 8.69 -4.74 -9.34
C ILE A 412 8.38 -5.06 -10.81
N TRP A 413 7.36 -4.44 -11.40
CA TRP A 413 6.95 -4.70 -12.79
C TRP A 413 8.04 -4.37 -13.81
N LEU A 414 8.83 -3.33 -13.53
CA LEU A 414 9.88 -2.85 -14.44
C LEU A 414 11.27 -3.44 -14.15
N ALA A 415 11.43 -4.24 -13.09
CA ALA A 415 12.72 -4.75 -12.63
C ALA A 415 13.49 -5.55 -13.69
N ALA A 416 12.79 -6.29 -14.55
CA ALA A 416 13.38 -7.11 -15.61
C ALA A 416 13.59 -6.37 -16.95
N LEU A 417 13.15 -5.11 -17.05
CA LEU A 417 13.26 -4.34 -18.29
C LEU A 417 14.54 -3.51 -18.34
N SER A 418 15.16 -3.44 -19.52
CA SER A 418 16.34 -2.60 -19.76
C SER A 418 15.95 -1.14 -19.96
N LEU A 419 15.64 -0.45 -18.86
CA LEU A 419 15.24 0.96 -18.84
C LEU A 419 16.39 1.89 -18.47
N GLN A 420 16.38 3.10 -19.02
CA GLN A 420 17.19 4.21 -18.54
C GLN A 420 16.51 4.85 -17.33
N ARG A 421 16.97 4.48 -16.13
CA ARG A 421 16.58 5.15 -14.87
C ARG A 421 17.39 6.43 -14.70
N ILE A 422 16.75 7.58 -14.88
CA ILE A 422 17.37 8.89 -14.63
C ILE A 422 17.14 9.22 -13.14
N HIS A 423 18.18 9.08 -12.32
CA HIS A 423 18.12 9.29 -10.88
C HIS A 423 18.62 10.70 -10.50
N GLU A 424 17.72 11.56 -10.04
CA GLU A 424 18.05 12.95 -9.64
C GLU A 424 17.52 13.28 -8.22
N PRO A 425 18.19 12.77 -7.17
CA PRO A 425 17.70 12.86 -5.79
C PRO A 425 17.61 14.29 -5.25
N ARG A 426 18.34 15.22 -5.86
CA ARG A 426 18.33 16.65 -5.50
C ARG A 426 17.21 17.42 -6.18
N ASN A 427 16.66 16.90 -7.27
CA ASN A 427 15.67 17.62 -8.08
C ASN A 427 14.25 17.13 -7.80
N TRP A 428 14.06 15.99 -7.13
CA TRP A 428 12.74 15.45 -6.81
C TRP A 428 12.57 15.36 -5.30
N SER A 429 11.64 16.14 -4.74
CA SER A 429 11.28 15.99 -3.33
C SER A 429 10.20 14.91 -3.18
N CYS A 430 10.43 14.01 -2.22
CA CYS A 430 9.49 12.96 -1.82
C CYS A 430 8.66 13.30 -0.58
N SER A 431 8.85 14.49 -0.03
CA SER A 431 8.31 14.89 1.26
C SER A 431 7.95 16.37 1.28
N TYR A 432 7.30 16.78 2.38
CA TYR A 432 7.01 18.17 2.68
C TYR A 432 8.27 19.05 2.69
N SER A 433 9.34 18.55 3.33
CA SER A 433 10.62 19.23 3.43
C SER A 433 11.37 19.18 2.10
N CYS A 434 11.97 20.31 1.74
CA CYS A 434 12.88 20.39 0.62
C CYS A 434 14.28 19.91 1.05
N PRO A 435 15.04 19.24 0.17
CA PRO A 435 16.42 18.88 0.49
C PRO A 435 17.29 20.14 0.65
N ASP A 436 18.17 20.15 1.65
CA ASP A 436 19.07 21.27 1.93
C ASP A 436 19.98 21.58 0.72
N GLY A 437 20.16 22.87 0.44
CA GLY A 437 21.04 23.35 -0.63
C GLY A 437 20.48 23.20 -2.05
N VAL A 438 19.21 22.81 -2.22
CA VAL A 438 18.57 22.70 -3.54
C VAL A 438 17.96 24.04 -3.95
N SER A 439 18.35 24.54 -5.12
CA SER A 439 17.87 25.83 -5.61
C SER A 439 16.55 25.75 -6.38
N ARG A 440 16.22 24.59 -7.01
CA ARG A 440 15.01 24.39 -7.86
C ARG A 440 14.62 22.91 -8.00
N PRO A 441 13.86 22.31 -7.07
CA PRO A 441 13.30 20.98 -7.30
C PRO A 441 12.14 21.05 -8.31
N TYR A 442 11.92 19.94 -9.02
CA TYR A 442 10.79 19.70 -9.93
C TYR A 442 9.49 19.39 -9.19
N SER A 443 9.56 18.91 -7.95
CA SER A 443 8.37 18.55 -7.17
C SER A 443 8.48 18.94 -5.70
N ARG A 444 7.33 19.15 -5.06
CA ARG A 444 7.15 19.20 -3.61
C ARG A 444 5.85 18.49 -3.25
N ALA A 445 5.85 17.70 -2.18
CA ALA A 445 4.78 16.75 -1.86
C ALA A 445 4.16 17.02 -0.48
N GLN A 446 3.11 16.25 -0.15
CA GLN A 446 2.46 16.27 1.18
C GLN A 446 1.87 17.64 1.56
N LEU A 447 1.38 18.38 0.57
CA LEU A 447 0.79 19.71 0.78
C LEU A 447 -0.73 19.60 1.00
N SER A 448 -1.25 20.36 1.97
CA SER A 448 -2.68 20.64 2.04
C SER A 448 -3.14 21.53 0.86
N PRO A 449 -4.44 21.58 0.55
CA PRO A 449 -4.96 22.48 -0.49
C PRO A 449 -4.52 23.95 -0.33
N THR A 450 -4.47 24.45 0.91
CA THR A 450 -4.06 25.82 1.21
C THR A 450 -2.55 26.02 1.03
N GLU A 451 -1.74 25.07 1.50
CA GLU A 451 -0.28 25.14 1.32
C GLU A 451 0.09 25.05 -0.15
N LEU A 452 -0.58 24.21 -0.93
CA LEU A 452 -0.35 24.06 -2.36
C LEU A 452 -0.57 25.39 -3.10
N LYS A 453 -1.62 26.15 -2.74
CA LYS A 453 -1.86 27.51 -3.25
C LYS A 453 -0.77 28.49 -2.83
N THR A 454 -0.37 28.47 -1.56
CA THR A 454 0.67 29.35 -1.02
C THR A 454 2.03 29.10 -1.66
N VAL A 455 2.46 27.83 -1.75
CA VAL A 455 3.71 27.43 -2.41
C VAL A 455 3.65 27.81 -3.89
N TRP A 456 2.53 27.61 -4.57
CA TRP A 456 2.39 28.01 -5.98
C TRP A 456 2.49 29.52 -6.20
N ALA A 457 1.91 30.33 -5.31
CA ALA A 457 2.05 31.79 -5.38
C ALA A 457 3.51 32.22 -5.25
N THR A 458 4.24 31.63 -4.30
CA THR A 458 5.69 31.82 -4.13
C THR A 458 6.46 31.38 -5.37
N PHE A 459 6.14 30.21 -5.91
CA PHE A 459 6.77 29.69 -7.12
C PHE A 459 6.58 30.61 -8.32
N LYS A 460 5.38 31.16 -8.53
CA LYS A 460 5.14 32.11 -9.64
C LYS A 460 6.00 33.37 -9.53
N LYS A 461 6.29 33.84 -8.31
CA LYS A 461 7.10 35.04 -8.07
C LYS A 461 8.60 34.76 -8.12
N HIS A 462 9.05 33.64 -7.58
CA HIS A 462 10.47 33.39 -7.31
C HIS A 462 11.07 32.22 -8.12
N LYS A 463 10.24 31.46 -8.85
CA LYS A 463 10.62 30.24 -9.58
C LYS A 463 11.32 29.23 -8.68
N LYS A 464 10.74 29.08 -7.48
CA LYS A 464 11.25 28.31 -6.35
C LYS A 464 10.10 27.59 -5.65
N LEU A 465 10.11 26.26 -5.66
CA LEU A 465 9.21 25.41 -4.85
C LEU A 465 9.66 25.32 -3.38
N CYS A 466 10.93 25.68 -3.20
CA CYS A 466 11.76 25.82 -2.02
C CYS A 466 12.58 27.09 -2.26
#